data_AF-A0A2K6F0T7-F1
#
_entry.id   AF-A0A2K6F0T7-F1
#
_cell.length_a   1.000
_cell.length_b   1.000
_cell.length_c   1.000
_cell.angle_alpha   90.00
_cell.angle_beta   90.00
_cell.angle_gamma   90.00
#
_symmetry.space_group_name_H-M   'P 1'
#
loop_
_entity.id
_entity.type
_entity.pdbx_description
1 polymer ?
#
loop_
_entity_poly.entity_id
_entity_poly.type
_entity_poly.pdbx_seq_one_letter_code
_entity_poly.pdbx_strand_id
1 'polypeptide(L)'
;MEGAEEKKKKVPAVPETLKKKRRNFAELKIKRLRKKFAQKMLRKARRKLIYEKAKHYHKEYRQMYRTEIRMARMARKAGNFYVPAEPKLAFVIRIRGINGVSPKVRKVLQLLRLRQIFNGTFVKLNKA
;
A
#
# COMPACT_ATOMS: atom_id res chain seq x y z
N MET A 1 43.10 -66.91 26.13
CA MET A 1 42.47 -66.29 24.95
C MET A 1 42.23 -64.84 25.29
N GLU A 2 43.14 -63.95 24.84
CA GLU A 2 43.05 -62.50 25.05
C GLU A 2 41.92 -61.91 24.21
N GLY A 3 41.03 -61.15 24.86
CA GLY A 3 39.99 -60.38 24.19
C GLY A 3 40.59 -59.14 23.53
N ALA A 4 40.48 -59.06 22.20
CA ALA A 4 40.87 -57.88 21.45
C ALA A 4 39.84 -56.75 21.68
N GLU A 5 40.20 -55.73 22.45
CA GLU A 5 39.48 -54.46 22.50
C GLU A 5 39.59 -53.74 21.15
N GLU A 6 38.46 -53.55 20.47
CA GLU A 6 38.36 -52.69 19.28
C GLU A 6 38.82 -51.26 19.60
N LYS A 7 40.01 -50.90 19.13
CA LYS A 7 40.50 -49.51 19.14
C LYS A 7 39.58 -48.64 18.28
N LYS A 8 38.62 -47.96 18.91
CA LYS A 8 37.80 -46.91 18.28
C LYS A 8 38.72 -45.88 17.60
N LYS A 9 38.62 -45.78 16.26
CA LYS A 9 39.32 -44.78 15.44
C LYS A 9 39.09 -43.37 16.01
N LYS A 10 40.16 -42.72 16.50
CA LYS A 10 40.13 -41.31 16.94
C LYS A 10 39.90 -40.41 15.73
N VAL A 11 38.69 -39.90 15.59
CA VAL A 11 38.34 -38.92 14.55
C VAL A 11 39.06 -37.59 14.85
N PRO A 12 39.66 -36.90 13.86
CA PRO A 12 40.40 -35.67 14.11
C PRO A 12 39.50 -34.60 14.74
N ALA A 13 40.00 -33.94 15.79
CA ALA A 13 39.28 -32.90 16.49
C ALA A 13 38.99 -31.72 15.55
N VAL A 14 37.71 -31.35 15.41
CA VAL A 14 37.31 -30.22 14.56
C VAL A 14 37.98 -28.93 15.06
N PRO A 15 38.66 -28.17 14.19
CA PRO A 15 39.28 -26.89 14.53
C PRO A 15 38.32 -25.93 15.23
N GLU A 16 38.81 -25.22 16.25
CA GLU A 16 37.97 -24.29 17.04
C GLU A 16 37.36 -23.17 16.19
N THR A 17 38.11 -22.69 15.19
CA THR A 17 37.64 -21.68 14.23
C THR A 17 36.40 -22.15 13.47
N LEU A 18 36.36 -23.41 13.05
CA LEU A 18 35.19 -24.02 12.40
C LEU A 18 34.02 -24.20 13.36
N LYS A 19 34.27 -24.56 14.63
CA LYS A 19 33.22 -24.64 15.66
C LYS A 19 32.57 -23.27 15.92
N LYS A 20 33.37 -22.21 16.07
CA LYS A 20 32.90 -20.82 16.23
C LYS A 20 32.10 -20.36 15.00
N LYS A 21 32.61 -20.63 13.79
CA LYS A 21 31.91 -20.33 12.53
C LYS A 21 30.54 -21.03 12.43
N ARG A 22 30.46 -22.31 12.79
CA ARG A 22 29.20 -23.08 12.83
C ARG A 22 28.18 -22.49 13.83
N ARG A 23 28.61 -22.11 15.03
CA ARG A 23 27.76 -21.46 16.04
C ARG A 23 27.21 -20.13 15.53
N ASN A 24 28.07 -19.26 15.00
CA ASN A 24 27.67 -17.95 14.47
C ASN A 24 26.66 -18.07 13.32
N PHE A 25 26.85 -19.03 12.40
CA PHE A 25 25.88 -19.27 11.32
C PHE A 25 24.55 -19.80 11.82
N ALA A 26 24.55 -20.69 12.83
CA ALA A 26 23.33 -21.19 13.44
C ALA A 26 22.54 -20.06 14.10
N GLU A 27 23.20 -19.20 14.87
CA GLU A 27 22.59 -18.03 15.51
C GLU A 27 22.04 -17.04 14.48
N LEU A 28 22.81 -16.73 13.43
CA LEU A 28 22.38 -15.87 12.34
C LEU A 28 21.14 -16.43 11.63
N LYS A 29 21.12 -17.75 11.39
CA LYS A 29 19.98 -18.45 10.78
C LYS A 29 18.74 -18.36 11.68
N ILE A 30 18.88 -18.62 12.98
CA ILE A 30 17.79 -18.49 13.95
C ILE A 30 17.25 -17.05 13.99
N LYS A 31 18.13 -16.05 14.07
CA LYS A 31 17.75 -14.63 14.07
C LYS A 31 17.00 -14.24 12.79
N ARG A 32 17.48 -14.70 11.63
CA ARG A 32 16.81 -14.50 10.33
C ARG A 32 15.42 -15.14 10.30
N LEU A 33 15.29 -16.37 10.78
CA LEU A 33 14.01 -17.09 10.84
C LEU A 33 13.02 -16.39 11.77
N ARG A 34 13.45 -15.97 12.97
CA ARG A 34 12.62 -15.19 13.91
C ARG A 34 12.16 -13.87 13.28
N LYS A 35 13.06 -13.12 12.63
CA LYS A 35 12.70 -11.87 11.93
C LYS A 35 11.72 -12.12 10.79
N LYS A 36 11.92 -13.16 9.98
CA LYS A 36 11.01 -13.54 8.89
C LYS A 36 9.63 -13.93 9.43
N PHE A 37 9.58 -14.67 10.53
CA PHE A 37 8.32 -15.06 11.17
C PHE A 37 7.55 -13.84 11.71
N ALA A 38 8.24 -12.96 12.45
CA ALA A 38 7.63 -11.73 12.97
C ALA A 38 7.09 -10.84 11.83
N GLN A 39 7.87 -10.65 10.76
CA GLN A 39 7.42 -9.91 9.58
C GLN A 39 6.23 -10.58 8.89
N LYS A 40 6.18 -11.92 8.82
CA LYS A 40 5.05 -12.65 8.25
C LYS A 40 3.78 -12.42 9.07
N MET A 41 3.87 -12.45 10.40
CA MET A 41 2.73 -12.19 11.27
C MET A 41 2.25 -10.74 11.16
N LEU A 42 3.17 -9.77 11.12
CA LEU A 42 2.82 -8.37 10.90
C LEU A 42 2.13 -8.15 9.55
N ARG A 43 2.60 -8.80 8.48
CA ARG A 43 1.95 -8.73 7.15
C ARG A 43 0.55 -9.31 7.17
N LYS A 44 0.34 -10.44 7.87
CA LYS A 44 -0.99 -11.05 8.03
C LYS A 44 -1.94 -10.11 8.76
N ALA A 45 -1.50 -9.52 9.88
CA ALA A 45 -2.30 -8.56 10.63
C ALA A 45 -2.66 -7.33 9.79
N ARG A 46 -1.69 -6.75 9.07
CA ARG A 46 -1.92 -5.62 8.16
C ARG A 46 -2.90 -5.96 7.03
N ARG A 47 -2.82 -7.17 6.46
CA ARG A 47 -3.74 -7.61 5.41
C ARG A 47 -5.17 -7.71 5.94
N LYS A 48 -5.36 -8.28 7.14
CA LYS A 48 -6.68 -8.33 7.81
C LYS A 48 -7.22 -6.91 8.04
N LEU A 49 -6.39 -5.99 8.51
CA LEU A 49 -6.77 -4.60 8.72
C LEU A 49 -7.21 -3.91 7.42
N ILE A 50 -6.45 -4.05 6.33
CA ILE A 50 -6.79 -3.45 5.03
C ILE A 50 -8.10 -4.03 4.49
N TYR A 51 -8.32 -5.33 4.68
CA TYR A 51 -9.54 -6.00 4.26
C TYR A 51 -10.79 -5.43 4.98
N GLU A 52 -10.73 -5.32 6.31
CA GLU A 52 -11.85 -4.73 7.07
C GLU A 52 -12.08 -3.25 6.70
N LYS A 53 -11.00 -2.48 6.47
CA LYS A 53 -11.12 -1.09 5.99
C LYS A 53 -11.79 -1.00 4.62
N ALA A 54 -11.43 -1.87 3.69
CA ALA A 54 -12.03 -1.90 2.36
C ALA A 54 -13.54 -2.22 2.45
N LYS A 55 -13.92 -3.19 3.30
CA LYS A 55 -15.32 -3.52 3.58
C LYS A 55 -16.09 -2.32 4.15
N HIS A 56 -15.47 -1.60 5.09
CA HIS A 56 -16.05 -0.37 5.65
C HIS A 56 -16.28 0.69 4.58
N TYR A 57 -15.26 1.04 3.80
CA TYR A 57 -15.38 2.06 2.75
C TYR A 57 -16.41 1.69 1.68
N HIS A 58 -16.52 0.42 1.31
CA HIS A 58 -17.56 -0.03 0.40
C HIS A 58 -18.98 0.23 0.96
N LYS A 59 -19.21 -0.08 2.24
CA LYS A 59 -20.49 0.20 2.91
C LYS A 59 -20.78 1.70 2.93
N GLU A 60 -19.78 2.51 3.28
CA GLU A 60 -19.86 3.97 3.34
C GLU A 60 -20.26 4.58 1.98
N TYR A 61 -19.55 4.25 0.90
CA TYR A 61 -19.86 4.76 -0.44
C TYR A 61 -21.26 4.38 -0.92
N ARG A 62 -21.70 3.14 -0.63
CA ARG A 62 -23.05 2.69 -0.96
C ARG A 62 -24.11 3.47 -0.18
N GLN A 63 -23.85 3.75 1.09
CA GLN A 63 -24.76 4.52 1.94
C GLN A 63 -24.84 5.98 1.51
N MET A 64 -23.72 6.61 1.16
CA MET A 64 -23.68 7.98 0.62
C MET A 64 -24.53 8.10 -0.65
N TYR A 65 -24.31 7.22 -1.63
CA TYR A 65 -25.07 7.23 -2.89
C TYR A 65 -26.58 7.05 -2.67
N ARG A 66 -26.99 6.09 -1.83
CA ARG A 66 -28.40 5.87 -1.49
C ARG A 66 -29.01 7.06 -0.72
N THR A 67 -28.21 7.73 0.10
CA THR A 67 -28.67 8.89 0.88
C THR A 67 -29.01 10.06 -0.03
N GLU A 68 -28.15 10.38 -1.00
CA GLU A 68 -28.42 11.43 -2.00
C GLU A 68 -29.74 11.17 -2.75
N ILE A 69 -29.93 9.93 -3.24
CA ILE A 69 -31.18 9.55 -3.93
C ILE A 69 -32.39 9.71 -3.01
N ARG A 70 -32.26 9.28 -1.75
CA ARG A 70 -33.34 9.38 -0.77
C ARG A 70 -33.70 10.83 -0.48
N MET A 71 -32.73 11.72 -0.29
CA MET A 71 -32.98 13.15 -0.07
C MET A 71 -33.70 13.77 -1.26
N ALA A 72 -33.23 13.50 -2.48
CA ALA A 72 -33.85 13.99 -3.71
C ALA A 72 -35.29 13.47 -3.90
N ARG A 73 -35.61 12.24 -3.44
CA ARG A 73 -36.98 11.69 -3.48
C ARG A 73 -37.88 12.31 -2.40
N MET A 74 -37.34 12.51 -1.20
CA MET A 74 -38.08 13.12 -0.09
C MET A 74 -38.48 14.56 -0.40
N ALA A 75 -37.55 15.35 -0.94
CA ALA A 75 -37.84 16.72 -1.38
C ALA A 75 -38.93 16.74 -2.45
N ARG A 76 -38.81 15.91 -3.50
CA ARG A 76 -39.83 15.77 -4.55
C ARG A 76 -41.20 15.37 -3.99
N LYS A 77 -41.26 14.43 -3.03
CA LYS A 77 -42.52 14.02 -2.38
C LYS A 77 -43.16 15.18 -1.61
N ALA A 78 -42.35 16.04 -0.99
CA ALA A 78 -42.81 17.22 -0.26
C ALA A 78 -43.11 18.43 -1.17
N GLY A 79 -42.92 18.33 -2.48
CA GLY A 79 -43.06 19.46 -3.41
C GLY A 79 -41.89 20.46 -3.37
N ASN A 80 -40.80 20.15 -2.65
CA ASN A 80 -39.61 20.98 -2.50
C ASN A 80 -38.45 20.51 -3.39
N PHE A 81 -37.43 21.35 -3.54
CA PHE A 81 -36.21 21.02 -4.27
C PHE A 81 -35.05 20.68 -3.33
N TYR A 82 -34.27 19.65 -3.70
CA TYR A 82 -33.02 19.30 -3.02
C TYR A 82 -31.84 19.75 -3.87
N VAL A 83 -30.96 20.57 -3.29
CA VAL A 83 -29.71 21.02 -3.93
C VAL A 83 -28.56 20.18 -3.37
N PRO A 84 -27.90 19.34 -4.19
CA PRO A 84 -26.78 18.52 -3.72
C PRO A 84 -25.54 19.38 -3.43
N ALA A 85 -24.65 18.86 -2.59
CA ALA A 85 -23.39 19.54 -2.29
C ALA A 85 -22.48 19.64 -3.54
N GLU A 86 -21.80 20.78 -3.70
CA GLU A 86 -20.82 20.97 -4.77
C GLU A 86 -19.65 19.97 -4.64
N PRO A 87 -19.14 19.43 -5.76
CA PRO A 87 -18.04 18.48 -5.75
C PRO A 87 -16.74 19.15 -5.26
N LYS A 88 -15.97 18.41 -4.44
CA LYS A 88 -14.72 18.91 -3.82
C LYS A 88 -13.44 18.49 -4.56
N LEU A 89 -13.55 17.57 -5.51
CA LEU A 89 -12.42 16.92 -6.19
C LEU A 89 -12.68 16.87 -7.69
N ALA A 90 -11.68 17.27 -8.49
CA ALA A 90 -11.69 17.14 -9.93
C ALA A 90 -10.55 16.25 -10.41
N PHE A 91 -10.76 15.55 -11.52
CA PHE A 91 -9.70 14.90 -12.28
C PHE A 91 -9.45 15.71 -13.55
N VAL A 92 -8.28 16.31 -13.66
CA VAL A 92 -7.92 17.20 -14.77
C VAL A 92 -7.02 16.45 -15.74
N ILE A 93 -7.39 16.42 -17.02
CA ILE A 93 -6.63 15.78 -18.09
C ILE A 93 -6.15 16.83 -19.09
N ARG A 94 -4.88 16.76 -19.49
CA ARG A 94 -4.33 17.63 -20.53
C ARG A 94 -4.67 17.12 -21.93
N ILE A 95 -5.46 17.88 -22.68
CA ILE A 95 -5.90 17.51 -24.04
C ILE A 95 -5.07 18.14 -25.17
N ARG A 96 -4.35 19.22 -24.91
CA ARG A 96 -3.50 19.90 -25.92
C ARG A 96 -2.01 19.65 -25.67
N GLY A 97 -1.25 19.57 -26.77
CA GLY A 97 0.21 19.50 -26.76
C GLY A 97 0.90 20.77 -26.25
N ILE A 98 2.21 20.89 -26.49
CA ILE A 98 3.02 22.04 -26.03
C ILE A 98 3.01 23.24 -27.00
N ASN A 99 2.65 23.00 -28.26
CA ASN A 99 2.70 24.01 -29.32
C ASN A 99 1.53 25.00 -29.20
N GLY A 100 1.81 26.30 -29.40
CA GLY A 100 0.81 27.36 -29.37
C GLY A 100 0.22 27.66 -27.98
N VAL A 101 0.86 27.21 -26.90
CA VAL A 101 0.40 27.49 -25.52
C VAL A 101 1.12 28.71 -24.96
N SER A 102 0.34 29.70 -24.49
CA SER A 102 0.88 30.92 -23.87
C SER A 102 1.78 30.60 -22.67
N PRO A 103 2.82 31.40 -22.38
CA PRO A 103 3.73 31.15 -21.26
C PRO A 103 3.02 31.03 -19.91
N LYS A 104 1.98 31.84 -19.67
CA LYS A 104 1.15 31.79 -18.45
C LYS A 104 0.45 30.44 -18.29
N VAL A 105 -0.26 29.98 -19.32
CA VAL A 105 -0.97 28.68 -19.27
C VAL A 105 0.02 27.52 -19.16
N ARG A 106 1.14 27.60 -19.89
CA ARG A 106 2.21 26.59 -19.82
C ARG A 106 2.74 26.43 -18.40
N LYS A 107 2.93 27.54 -17.67
CA LYS A 107 3.40 27.51 -16.28
C LYS A 107 2.35 26.91 -15.34
N VAL A 108 1.06 27.25 -15.51
CA VAL A 108 -0.03 26.66 -14.72
C VAL A 108 -0.09 25.14 -14.91
N LEU A 109 0.00 24.64 -16.16
CA LEU A 109 0.02 23.20 -16.43
C LEU A 109 1.23 22.50 -15.78
N GLN A 110 2.39 23.16 -15.74
CA GLN A 110 3.56 22.63 -15.04
C GLN A 110 3.34 22.52 -13.52
N LEU A 111 2.69 23.50 -12.89
CA LEU A 111 2.33 23.48 -11.47
C LEU A 111 1.35 22.34 -11.17
N LEU A 112 0.37 22.11 -12.05
CA LEU A 112 -0.54 20.97 -11.98
C LEU A 112 0.14 19.62 -12.32
N ARG A 113 1.42 19.62 -12.70
CA ARG A 113 2.19 18.44 -13.13
C ARG A 113 1.70 17.80 -14.46
N LEU A 114 0.99 18.58 -15.27
CA LEU A 114 0.46 18.19 -16.58
C LEU A 114 1.47 18.51 -17.71
N ARG A 115 2.56 17.76 -17.78
CA ARG A 115 3.69 18.05 -18.70
C ARG A 115 3.50 17.52 -20.12
N GLN A 116 2.80 16.40 -20.29
CA GLN A 116 2.53 15.76 -21.57
C GLN A 116 1.03 15.70 -21.84
N ILE A 117 0.67 15.49 -23.12
CA ILE A 117 -0.72 15.23 -23.52
C ILE A 117 -1.21 13.94 -22.84
N PHE A 118 -2.50 13.89 -22.52
CA PHE A 118 -3.17 12.79 -21.82
C PHE A 118 -2.66 12.48 -20.40
N ASN A 119 -1.79 13.31 -19.84
CA ASN A 119 -1.53 13.26 -18.40
C ASN A 119 -2.78 13.69 -17.63
N GLY A 120 -3.05 13.00 -16.52
CA GLY A 120 -4.17 13.29 -15.63
C GLY A 120 -3.72 13.45 -14.18
N THR A 121 -4.32 14.40 -13.47
CA THR A 121 -4.05 14.63 -12.04
C THR A 121 -5.33 14.94 -11.26
N PHE A 122 -5.44 14.41 -10.05
CA PHE A 122 -6.46 14.82 -9.09
C PHE A 122 -6.11 16.20 -8.51
N VAL A 123 -7.09 17.10 -8.53
CA VAL A 123 -6.98 18.47 -8.00
C VAL A 123 -8.13 18.71 -7.02
N LYS A 124 -7.80 19.15 -5.80
CA LYS A 124 -8.80 19.60 -4.83
C LYS A 124 -9.39 20.93 -5.31
N LEU A 125 -10.71 21.01 -5.43
CA LEU A 125 -11.38 22.23 -5.84
C LEU A 125 -11.40 23.25 -4.69
N ASN A 126 -10.99 24.47 -5.01
CA ASN A 126 -10.99 25.64 -4.13
C ASN A 126 -11.16 26.91 -4.99
N LYS A 127 -11.26 28.08 -4.36
CA LYS A 127 -11.45 29.37 -5.04
C LYS A 127 -10.15 30.00 -5.57
N ALA A 128 -8.99 29.42 -5.28
CA ALA A 128 -7.68 30.04 -5.50
C ALA A 128 -7.22 30.01 -6.97
#